data_AF-S4MNB0-F1
#
_entry.id   AF-S4MNB0-F1
#
_cell.length_a   1.000
_cell.length_b   1.000
_cell.length_c   1.000
_cell.angle_alpha   90.00
_cell.angle_beta   90.00
_cell.angle_gamma   90.00
#
_symmetry.space_group_name_H-M   'P 1'
#
loop_
_entity.id
_entity.type
_entity.pdbx_description
1 polymer ?
#
loop_
_entity_poly.entity_id
_entity_poly.type
_entity_poly.pdbx_seq_one_letter_code
_entity_poly.pdbx_strand_id
1 'polypeptide(L)'
;MTAGPTALPGLRWSVKVPFLRYIARSPEGRCSVTDGASVVDEHMFLFSPDDASAFDAGTVTGLLKFRGDVRFAAHYGLLFLRIADPWLSVTGGAGTLTIAAPPGQSPERIPLTTLHLRTADPPDHADFCLGTHVRLTAEGSELFNGVYPVDEPFDDLTLLLTPSSTTALEKTP
;
A
#
# COMPACT_ATOMS: atom_id res chain seq x y z
N MET A 1 -15.83 8.37 -28.90
CA MET A 1 -14.91 8.80 -27.83
C MET A 1 -14.35 7.52 -27.22
N THR A 2 -13.11 7.17 -27.53
CA THR A 2 -12.46 5.99 -26.96
C THR A 2 -12.02 6.38 -25.55
N ALA A 3 -12.61 5.77 -24.52
CA ALA A 3 -12.12 5.92 -23.16
C ALA A 3 -10.64 5.50 -23.14
N GLY A 4 -9.77 6.36 -22.59
CA GLY A 4 -8.39 5.99 -22.31
C GLY A 4 -8.33 4.80 -21.35
N PRO A 5 -7.17 4.14 -21.19
CA PRO A 5 -7.03 3.06 -20.23
C PRO A 5 -7.41 3.56 -18.83
N THR A 6 -8.49 2.99 -18.27
CA THR A 6 -8.94 3.30 -16.92
C THR A 6 -7.87 2.88 -15.92
N ALA A 7 -7.45 3.80 -15.04
CA ALA A 7 -6.51 3.47 -13.98
C ALA A 7 -7.07 2.35 -13.08
N LEU A 8 -6.23 1.34 -12.80
CA LEU A 8 -6.65 0.19 -11.97
C LEU A 8 -6.87 0.61 -10.50
N PRO A 9 -7.97 0.22 -9.84
CA PRO A 9 -8.15 0.44 -8.41
C PRO A 9 -7.05 -0.24 -7.58
N GLY A 10 -6.73 0.34 -6.43
CA GLY A 10 -5.75 -0.22 -5.49
C GLY A 10 -4.82 0.80 -4.85
N LEU A 11 -3.92 0.28 -4.01
CA LEU A 11 -2.85 1.04 -3.36
C LEU A 11 -1.63 1.09 -4.27
N ARG A 12 -1.19 2.30 -4.61
CA ARG A 12 0.04 2.56 -5.34
C ARG A 12 1.09 3.15 -4.42
N TRP A 13 2.27 2.54 -4.38
CA TRP A 13 3.35 2.99 -3.51
C TRP A 13 4.73 2.59 -4.04
N SER A 14 5.70 3.51 -3.97
CA SER A 14 7.10 3.24 -4.28
C SER A 14 7.91 2.73 -3.10
N VAL A 15 7.29 2.55 -1.93
CA VAL A 15 7.97 2.19 -0.68
C VAL A 15 8.95 3.29 -0.26
N LYS A 16 10.15 3.31 -0.88
CA LYS A 16 11.20 4.30 -0.69
C LYS A 16 12.18 4.25 -1.86
N VAL A 17 12.17 5.25 -2.74
CA VAL A 17 13.01 5.29 -3.96
C VAL A 17 14.51 5.06 -3.68
N PRO A 18 15.13 5.65 -2.64
CA PRO A 18 16.52 5.33 -2.29
C PRO A 18 16.77 3.85 -2.01
N PHE A 19 15.86 3.19 -1.31
CA PHE A 19 15.93 1.75 -1.04
C PHE A 19 15.83 0.94 -2.33
N LEU A 20 14.86 1.27 -3.18
CA LEU A 20 14.68 0.58 -4.47
C LEU A 20 15.90 0.73 -5.39
N ARG A 21 16.49 1.92 -5.45
CA ARG A 21 17.74 2.16 -6.20
C ARG A 21 18.91 1.35 -5.65
N TYR A 22 18.98 1.20 -4.33
CA TYR A 22 20.01 0.39 -3.71
C TYR A 22 19.84 -1.10 -4.04
N ILE A 23 18.61 -1.64 -3.99
CA ILE A 23 18.33 -3.02 -4.43
C ILE A 23 18.72 -3.19 -5.90
N ALA A 24 18.30 -2.27 -6.78
CA ALA A 24 18.57 -2.35 -8.22
C ALA A 24 20.07 -2.28 -8.59
N ARG A 25 20.89 -1.62 -7.77
CA ARG A 25 22.35 -1.52 -7.96
C ARG A 25 23.11 -2.70 -7.36
N SER A 26 22.48 -3.48 -6.49
CA SER A 26 23.11 -4.65 -5.87
C SER A 26 23.18 -5.79 -6.90
N PRO A 27 24.36 -6.42 -7.11
CA PRO A 27 24.46 -7.58 -8.02
C PRO A 27 23.53 -8.74 -7.65
N GLU A 28 23.23 -8.87 -6.35
CA GLU A 28 22.32 -9.89 -5.79
C GLU A 28 20.92 -9.33 -5.50
N GLY A 29 20.63 -8.12 -5.98
CA GLY A 29 19.35 -7.46 -5.80
C GLY A 29 18.24 -8.22 -6.50
N ARG A 30 17.18 -8.56 -5.76
CA ARG A 30 15.99 -9.22 -6.31
C ARG A 30 14.74 -8.47 -5.87
N CYS A 31 13.80 -8.36 -6.80
CA CYS A 31 12.44 -7.91 -6.54
C CYS A 31 11.48 -8.90 -7.19
N SER A 32 10.45 -9.33 -6.46
CA SER A 32 9.38 -10.16 -6.99
C SER A 32 8.02 -9.66 -6.50
N VAL A 33 7.01 -9.76 -7.36
CA VAL A 33 5.63 -9.37 -7.07
C VAL A 33 4.69 -10.52 -7.41
N THR A 34 3.82 -10.90 -6.48
CA THR A 34 2.84 -12.00 -6.65
C THR A 34 1.51 -11.68 -5.96
N ASP A 35 0.54 -12.58 -6.10
CA ASP A 35 -0.67 -12.66 -5.26
C ASP A 35 -1.52 -11.38 -5.18
N GLY A 36 -1.55 -10.59 -6.27
CA GLY A 36 -2.30 -9.34 -6.35
C GLY A 36 -1.44 -8.07 -6.34
N ALA A 37 -0.11 -8.20 -6.24
CA ALA A 37 0.83 -7.13 -6.49
C ALA A 37 1.32 -7.11 -7.94
N SER A 38 1.56 -5.92 -8.49
CA SER A 38 2.17 -5.71 -9.82
C SER A 38 3.07 -4.47 -9.83
N VAL A 39 3.96 -4.38 -10.82
CA VAL A 39 4.74 -3.16 -11.10
C VAL A 39 4.02 -2.39 -12.20
N VAL A 40 3.65 -1.14 -11.95
CA VAL A 40 2.85 -0.31 -12.87
C VAL A 40 3.62 0.86 -13.48
N ASP A 41 4.76 1.22 -12.90
CA ASP A 41 5.72 2.18 -13.45
C ASP A 41 7.10 1.87 -12.85
N GLU A 42 8.15 2.56 -13.31
CA GLU A 42 9.48 2.48 -12.70
C GLU A 42 9.36 2.75 -11.20
N HIS A 43 9.70 1.74 -10.40
CA HIS A 43 9.66 1.81 -8.93
C HIS A 43 8.26 2.00 -8.31
N MET A 44 7.16 1.77 -9.04
CA MET A 44 5.81 1.90 -8.50
C MET A 44 5.10 0.55 -8.44
N PHE A 45 4.70 0.13 -7.23
CA PHE A 45 3.93 -1.08 -7.01
C PHE A 45 2.44 -0.76 -6.90
N LEU A 46 1.60 -1.62 -7.47
CA LEU A 46 0.15 -1.63 -7.28
C LEU A 46 -0.25 -2.87 -6.49
N PHE A 47 -0.89 -2.68 -5.35
CA PHE A 47 -1.56 -3.72 -4.57
C PHE A 47 -3.06 -3.70 -4.85
N SER A 48 -3.60 -4.82 -5.28
CA SER A 48 -5.01 -4.95 -5.66
C SER A 48 -5.92 -4.79 -4.43
N PRO A 49 -7.09 -4.16 -4.56
CA PRO A 49 -8.04 -4.06 -3.47
C PRO A 49 -8.55 -5.45 -3.05
N ASP A 50 -8.88 -5.57 -1.77
CA ASP A 50 -9.61 -6.70 -1.22
C ASP A 50 -11.06 -6.30 -0.90
N ASP A 51 -12.00 -7.18 -1.26
CA ASP A 51 -13.43 -6.92 -1.16
C ASP A 51 -13.91 -6.79 0.31
N ALA A 52 -13.12 -7.25 1.27
CA ALA A 52 -13.40 -7.09 2.70
C ALA A 52 -12.96 -5.72 3.27
N SER A 53 -12.69 -4.74 2.39
CA SER A 53 -12.48 -3.34 2.75
C SER A 53 -13.79 -2.69 3.20
N ALA A 54 -13.72 -1.86 4.23
CA ALA A 54 -14.84 -1.07 4.73
C ALA A 54 -14.33 0.34 5.08
N PHE A 55 -14.53 1.29 4.18
CA PHE A 55 -14.01 2.65 4.30
C PHE A 55 -15.06 3.68 3.88
N ASP A 56 -15.24 4.69 4.70
CA ASP A 56 -16.09 5.84 4.42
C ASP A 56 -15.22 7.01 3.98
N ALA A 57 -15.30 7.35 2.70
CA ALA A 57 -14.55 8.46 2.11
C ALA A 57 -15.05 9.83 2.61
N GLY A 58 -16.30 9.95 3.06
CA GLY A 58 -16.86 11.19 3.60
C GLY A 58 -16.28 11.55 4.97
N THR A 59 -16.00 10.54 5.80
CA THR A 59 -15.37 10.72 7.13
C THR A 59 -13.89 10.34 7.18
N VAL A 60 -13.33 9.89 6.05
CA VAL A 60 -11.94 9.41 5.90
C VAL A 60 -11.58 8.44 7.03
N THR A 61 -12.46 7.46 7.25
CA THR A 61 -12.38 6.53 8.38
C THR A 61 -12.75 5.12 7.92
N GLY A 62 -12.05 4.13 8.44
CA GLY A 62 -12.33 2.71 8.18
C GLY A 62 -11.06 1.90 7.94
N LEU A 63 -11.25 0.72 7.35
CA LEU A 63 -10.20 -0.24 7.06
C LEU A 63 -10.17 -0.56 5.56
N LEU A 64 -9.08 -0.22 4.91
CA LEU A 64 -8.80 -0.58 3.52
C LEU A 64 -7.85 -1.77 3.52
N LYS A 65 -8.23 -2.84 2.84
CA LYS A 65 -7.43 -4.06 2.71
C LYS A 65 -6.98 -4.22 1.27
N PHE A 66 -5.73 -4.60 1.11
CA PHE A 66 -5.15 -4.89 -0.19
C PHE A 66 -4.52 -6.28 -0.17
N ARG A 67 -4.55 -6.93 -1.33
CA ARG A 67 -3.82 -8.16 -1.62
C ARG A 67 -2.51 -7.84 -2.31
N GLY A 68 -1.57 -8.76 -2.23
CA GLY A 68 -0.32 -8.71 -2.96
C GLY A 68 0.86 -9.01 -2.07
N ASP A 69 1.94 -9.50 -2.68
CA ASP A 69 3.18 -9.84 -2.01
C ASP A 69 4.34 -9.24 -2.83
N VAL A 70 5.00 -8.24 -2.27
CA VAL A 70 6.21 -7.64 -2.84
C VAL A 70 7.39 -8.02 -1.96
N ARG A 71 8.41 -8.65 -2.54
CA ARG A 71 9.61 -9.09 -1.83
C ARG A 71 10.85 -8.42 -2.41
N PHE A 72 11.71 -7.99 -1.53
CA PHE A 72 13.04 -7.49 -1.85
C PHE A 72 14.07 -8.35 -1.15
N ALA A 73 15.13 -8.70 -1.87
CA ALA A 73 16.29 -9.36 -1.29
C ALA A 73 17.58 -8.73 -1.82
N ALA A 74 18.60 -8.67 -0.96
CA ALA A 74 19.97 -8.28 -1.34
C ALA A 74 20.98 -8.91 -0.38
N HIS A 75 22.28 -8.79 -0.70
CA HIS A 75 23.37 -9.29 0.14
C HIS A 75 23.22 -10.77 0.53
N TYR A 76 22.98 -11.63 -0.46
CA TYR A 76 22.80 -13.08 -0.26
C TYR A 76 21.67 -13.45 0.72
N GLY A 77 20.61 -12.62 0.77
CA GLY A 77 19.43 -12.85 1.60
C GLY A 77 19.52 -12.29 3.03
N LEU A 78 20.64 -11.65 3.40
CA LEU A 78 20.77 -10.95 4.68
C LEU A 78 19.82 -9.75 4.76
N LEU A 79 19.56 -9.10 3.63
CA LEU A 79 18.45 -8.19 3.50
C LEU A 79 17.30 -8.96 2.87
N PHE A 80 16.19 -9.06 3.60
CA PHE A 80 14.92 -9.53 3.08
C PHE A 80 13.79 -8.67 3.64
N LEU A 81 13.04 -8.03 2.75
CA LEU A 81 11.83 -7.29 3.09
C LEU A 81 10.66 -7.89 2.32
N ARG A 82 9.59 -8.23 3.04
CA ARG A 82 8.33 -8.68 2.44
C ARG A 82 7.22 -7.71 2.85
N ILE A 83 6.59 -7.08 1.87
CA ILE A 83 5.39 -6.27 2.04
C ILE A 83 4.24 -7.08 1.47
N ALA A 84 3.46 -7.70 2.35
CA ALA A 84 2.37 -8.58 1.95
C ALA A 84 1.05 -8.22 2.62
N ASP A 85 -0.04 -8.41 1.87
CA ASP A 85 -1.42 -8.13 2.24
C ASP A 85 -1.58 -6.80 2.99
N PRO A 86 -1.20 -5.64 2.44
CA PRO A 86 -1.17 -4.39 3.18
C PRO A 86 -2.58 -3.97 3.63
N TRP A 87 -2.73 -3.60 4.90
CA TRP A 87 -3.99 -3.10 5.45
C TRP A 87 -3.78 -1.72 6.03
N LEU A 88 -4.60 -0.77 5.59
CA LEU A 88 -4.58 0.62 6.05
C LEU A 88 -5.81 0.88 6.93
N SER A 89 -5.58 1.01 8.24
CA SER A 89 -6.58 1.43 9.21
C SER A 89 -6.52 2.95 9.35
N VAL A 90 -7.66 3.64 9.22
CA VAL A 90 -7.73 5.11 9.23
C VAL A 90 -8.80 5.58 10.19
N THR A 91 -8.49 6.59 11.00
CA THR A 91 -9.42 7.29 11.88
C THR A 91 -9.25 8.79 11.71
N GLY A 92 -10.25 9.47 11.15
CA GLY A 92 -10.20 10.93 10.93
C GLY A 92 -8.99 11.37 10.11
N GLY A 93 -8.62 10.59 9.09
CA GLY A 93 -7.44 10.85 8.24
C GLY A 93 -6.08 10.41 8.82
N ALA A 94 -5.97 10.09 10.10
CA ALA A 94 -4.75 9.47 10.64
C ALA A 94 -4.74 7.97 10.31
N GLY A 95 -3.70 7.50 9.62
CA GLY A 95 -3.61 6.14 9.11
C GLY A 95 -2.41 5.36 9.66
N THR A 96 -2.61 4.06 9.88
CA THR A 96 -1.54 3.09 10.10
C THR A 96 -1.62 2.00 9.03
N LEU A 97 -0.55 1.85 8.25
CA LEU A 97 -0.38 0.77 7.29
C LEU A 97 0.32 -0.40 7.98
N THR A 98 -0.32 -1.55 7.99
CA THR A 98 0.22 -2.80 8.51
C THR A 98 0.42 -3.80 7.38
N ILE A 99 1.35 -4.73 7.55
CA ILE A 99 1.59 -5.85 6.63
C ILE A 99 1.44 -7.18 7.35
N ALA A 100 1.18 -8.26 6.61
CA ALA A 100 1.15 -9.61 7.17
C ALA A 100 2.54 -10.03 7.69
N ALA A 101 2.58 -10.50 8.93
CA ALA A 101 3.76 -11.14 9.49
C ALA A 101 3.99 -12.51 8.82
N PRO A 102 5.21 -13.07 8.91
CA PRO A 102 5.43 -14.47 8.56
C PRO A 102 4.50 -15.42 9.35
N PRO A 103 4.05 -16.54 8.74
CA PRO A 103 3.18 -17.49 9.42
C PRO A 103 3.74 -17.95 10.77
N GLY A 104 2.88 -18.03 11.78
CA GLY A 104 3.26 -18.46 13.13
C GLY A 104 3.86 -17.37 14.01
N GLN A 105 3.93 -16.12 13.53
CA GLN A 105 4.30 -14.98 14.38
C GLN A 105 3.08 -14.37 15.09
N SER A 106 3.33 -13.83 16.28
CA SER A 106 2.38 -13.02 17.04
C SER A 106 3.06 -11.71 17.43
N PRO A 107 2.48 -10.53 17.12
CA PRO A 107 1.22 -10.35 16.40
C PRO A 107 1.27 -10.81 14.93
N GLU A 108 0.12 -11.17 14.37
CA GLU A 108 0.01 -11.65 12.97
C GLU A 108 0.26 -10.56 11.93
N ARG A 109 0.31 -9.29 12.36
CA ARG A 109 0.53 -8.13 11.50
C ARG A 109 1.53 -7.19 12.13
N ILE A 110 2.35 -6.60 11.28
CA ILE A 110 3.42 -5.69 11.66
C ILE A 110 3.01 -4.28 11.24
N PRO A 111 2.93 -3.30 12.17
CA PRO A 111 2.85 -1.89 11.81
C PRO A 111 4.08 -1.53 10.97
N LEU A 112 3.88 -1.04 9.76
CA LEU A 112 4.99 -0.66 8.88
C LEU A 112 5.17 0.84 8.91
N THR A 113 4.12 1.59 8.56
CA THR A 113 4.17 3.06 8.51
C THR A 113 2.93 3.71 9.11
N THR A 114 3.07 4.93 9.60
CA THR A 114 1.95 5.86 9.82
C THR A 114 1.87 6.88 8.69
N LEU A 115 0.71 7.48 8.47
CA LEU A 115 0.50 8.50 7.43
C LEU A 115 -0.73 9.38 7.71
N HIS A 116 -0.85 10.45 6.95
CA HIS A 116 -2.07 11.25 6.83
C HIS A 116 -2.75 10.99 5.49
N LEU A 117 -3.95 10.41 5.54
CA LEU A 117 -4.81 10.16 4.39
C LEU A 117 -5.83 11.30 4.23
N ARG A 118 -6.03 11.73 2.99
CA ARG A 118 -7.13 12.63 2.61
C ARG A 118 -7.71 12.22 1.26
N THR A 119 -8.98 12.55 1.05
CA THR A 119 -9.57 12.52 -0.29
C THR A 119 -8.98 13.63 -1.15
N ALA A 120 -8.94 13.40 -2.45
CA ALA A 120 -8.52 14.39 -3.45
C ALA A 120 -9.34 14.17 -4.73
N ASP A 121 -9.56 15.26 -5.46
CA ASP A 121 -10.28 15.17 -6.73
C ASP A 121 -9.44 14.37 -7.74
N PRO A 122 -10.00 13.29 -8.34
CA PRO A 122 -9.30 12.47 -9.32
C PRO A 122 -9.17 13.19 -10.68
N PRO A 123 -8.31 12.66 -11.57
CA PRO A 123 -8.38 12.98 -13.00
C PRO A 123 -9.70 12.53 -13.66
N ASP A 124 -10.31 11.42 -13.20
CA ASP A 124 -11.37 10.68 -13.93
C ASP A 124 -12.57 10.22 -13.05
N HIS A 125 -13.06 11.05 -12.13
CA HIS A 125 -14.29 10.80 -11.33
C HIS A 125 -14.32 9.56 -10.40
N ALA A 126 -13.19 8.89 -10.16
CA ALA A 126 -13.08 7.81 -9.18
C ALA A 126 -12.64 8.33 -7.80
N ASP A 127 -13.18 7.78 -6.70
CA ASP A 127 -12.78 8.18 -5.36
C ASP A 127 -11.27 7.95 -5.17
N PHE A 128 -10.52 9.06 -5.05
CA PHE A 128 -9.08 9.08 -4.98
C PHE A 128 -8.62 9.63 -3.64
N CYS A 129 -7.62 8.97 -3.04
CA CYS A 129 -7.02 9.41 -1.79
C CYS A 129 -5.51 9.53 -1.93
N LEU A 130 -4.95 10.53 -1.24
CA LEU A 130 -3.51 10.72 -1.10
C LEU A 130 -3.09 10.46 0.34
N GLY A 131 -2.15 9.54 0.51
CA GLY A 131 -1.45 9.29 1.76
C GLY A 131 -0.13 10.05 1.77
N THR A 132 -0.02 11.05 2.65
CA THR A 132 1.18 11.89 2.79
C THR A 132 1.79 11.74 4.17
N HIS A 133 3.02 12.24 4.34
CA HIS A 133 3.75 12.13 5.61
C HIS A 133 3.87 10.67 6.03
N VAL A 134 4.24 9.80 5.09
CA VAL A 134 4.46 8.39 5.38
C VAL A 134 5.72 8.27 6.24
N ARG A 135 5.58 7.75 7.46
CA ARG A 135 6.64 7.66 8.47
C ARG A 135 6.82 6.23 8.92
N LEU A 136 8.07 5.78 8.98
CA LEU A 136 8.39 4.43 9.44
C LEU A 136 8.12 4.30 10.95
N THR A 137 7.46 3.21 11.33
CA THR A 137 7.23 2.85 12.75
C THR A 137 8.46 2.22 13.39
N ALA A 138 8.41 1.95 14.69
CA ALA A 138 9.46 1.20 15.38
C ALA A 138 9.59 -0.23 14.83
N GLU A 139 8.47 -0.93 14.70
CA GLU A 139 8.41 -2.28 14.16
C GLU A 139 8.81 -2.30 12.67
N GLY A 140 8.40 -1.27 11.92
CA GLY A 140 8.86 -1.07 10.54
C GLY A 140 10.38 -0.90 10.45
N SER A 141 11.01 -0.15 11.37
CA SER A 141 12.46 0.05 11.42
C SER A 141 13.23 -1.27 11.61
N GLU A 142 12.70 -2.17 12.43
CA GLU A 142 13.29 -3.50 12.65
C GLU A 142 13.33 -4.34 11.37
N LEU A 143 12.34 -4.22 10.48
CA LEU A 143 12.35 -4.90 9.16
C LEU A 143 13.49 -4.43 8.25
N PHE A 144 14.03 -3.24 8.50
CA PHE A 144 15.21 -2.71 7.82
C PHE A 144 16.49 -2.86 8.66
N ASN A 145 16.50 -3.74 9.66
CA ASN A 145 17.61 -3.92 10.62
C ASN A 145 18.07 -2.60 11.28
N GLY A 146 17.15 -1.65 11.47
CA GLY A 146 17.46 -0.35 12.06
C GLY A 146 18.22 0.61 11.14
N VAL A 147 18.44 0.28 9.86
CA VAL A 147 19.09 1.18 8.88
C VAL A 147 18.31 2.48 8.71
N TYR A 148 16.98 2.38 8.73
CA TYR A 148 16.09 3.53 8.74
C TYR A 148 15.55 3.72 10.16
N PRO A 149 15.76 4.89 10.78
CA PRO A 149 15.26 5.14 12.13
C PRO A 149 13.72 5.25 12.15
N VAL A 150 13.15 5.22 13.35
CA VAL A 150 11.74 5.60 13.58
C VAL A 150 11.51 7.02 13.04
N ASP A 151 10.33 7.26 12.48
CA ASP A 151 9.91 8.50 11.83
C ASP A 151 10.68 8.85 10.54
N GLU A 152 11.52 7.93 10.04
CA GLU A 152 12.14 8.09 8.72
C GLU A 152 11.04 8.29 7.68
N PRO A 153 11.13 9.36 6.85
CA PRO A 153 10.17 9.59 5.78
C PRO A 153 10.29 8.51 4.70
N PHE A 154 9.15 7.95 4.33
CA PHE A 154 8.97 7.06 3.20
C PHE A 154 8.19 7.78 2.09
N ASP A 155 8.15 7.19 0.91
CA ASP A 155 7.45 7.82 -0.21
C ASP A 155 5.95 7.91 0.08
N ASP A 156 5.32 8.98 -0.39
CA ASP A 156 3.87 9.14 -0.34
C ASP A 156 3.17 8.02 -1.16
N LEU A 157 1.93 7.73 -0.80
CA LEU A 157 1.11 6.70 -1.45
C LEU A 157 -0.18 7.26 -2.02
N THR A 158 -0.74 6.59 -3.02
CA THR A 158 -2.05 6.96 -3.60
C THR A 158 -2.98 5.77 -3.60
N LEU A 159 -4.26 6.04 -3.42
CA LEU A 159 -5.32 5.05 -3.46
C LEU A 159 -6.32 5.43 -4.53
N LEU A 160 -6.65 4.48 -5.38
CA LEU A 160 -7.84 4.54 -6.21
C LEU A 160 -8.85 3.55 -5.67
N LEU A 161 -9.96 4.04 -5.10
CA LEU A 161 -10.96 3.20 -4.49
C LEU A 161 -11.84 2.57 -5.57
N THR A 162 -12.33 1.36 -5.29
CA THR A 162 -13.37 0.75 -6.11
C THR A 162 -14.68 1.50 -5.89
N PRO A 163 -15.42 1.89 -6.93
CA PRO A 163 -16.72 2.50 -6.76
C PRO A 163 -17.63 1.55 -5.97
N SER A 164 -18.26 2.06 -4.92
CA SER A 164 -19.22 1.28 -4.14
C SER A 164 -20.35 0.85 -5.06
N SER A 165 -20.54 -0.46 -5.22
CA SER A 165 -21.72 -0.98 -5.92
C SER A 165 -22.95 -0.63 -5.09
N THR A 166 -23.61 0.49 -5.40
CA THR A 166 -24.95 0.75 -4.88
C THR A 166 -25.87 -0.24 -5.56
N THR A 167 -26.29 -1.27 -4.85
CA THR A 167 -27.40 -2.13 -5.28
C THR A 167 -28.63 -1.24 -5.39
N ALA A 168 -28.92 -0.75 -6.60
CA ALA A 168 -30.19 -0.13 -6.90
C ALA A 168 -31.27 -1.20 -6.74
N LEU A 169 -32.08 -1.05 -5.69
CA LEU A 169 -33.28 -1.86 -5.48
C LEU A 169 -34.21 -1.60 -6.68
N GLU A 170 -34.29 -2.56 -7.59
CA GLU A 170 -35.21 -2.52 -8.73
C GLU A 170 -36.65 -2.57 -8.18
N LYS A 171 -37.31 -1.41 -8.10
CA LYS A 171 -38.76 -1.36 -8.01
C LYS A 171 -39.31 -1.57 -9.43
N THR A 172 -39.64 -2.82 -9.74
CA THR A 172 -40.44 -3.17 -10.92
C THR A 172 -41.88 -2.65 -10.76
N PRO A 173 -42.52 -2.14 -11.83
CA PRO A 173 -43.85 -1.53 -11.80
C PRO A 173 -45.00 -2.49 -11.44
#